data_AF-N6UXT2-F1
#
_entry.id   AF-N6UXT2-F1
#
_cell.length_a   1.000
_cell.length_b   1.000
_cell.length_c   1.000
_cell.angle_alpha   90.00
_cell.angle_beta   90.00
_cell.angle_gamma   90.00
#
_symmetry.space_group_name_H-M   'P 1'
#
loop_
_entity.id
_entity.type
_entity.pdbx_description
1 polymer ?
#
loop_
_entity_poly.entity_id
_entity_poly.type
_entity_poly.pdbx_seq_one_letter_code
_entity_poly.pdbx_strand_id
1 'polypeptide(L)'
;MEKQRVYCVFEGAGARGLGHVGAYRSLSKHSIEISGLAGTSAGAILAALACAGYDAEEIFSDKTGANILDRLDLDPDNLDAGQIKQPAKTPAKLFGDDAWFRLRLIRFLLARIWMLKVVGFTVLAIAVIGLWLFPQPALALLLATLLIATGAAIFFMRGVVSLDNVKTGLDQLLSVKHHGSRRGRPVTFKDLAEAGRLPLKIVAANITRQELTVFSAETSPDVAVSDAVCASIAIPGVFKPRRIDGNWFMDGGLVSNLPAWTFDDERSTDRDALTAAIEISVGGVKRPPQLAWTIGSAIRTMIFGSGILNKRGVDRLTSERLVVDLGLLDFDIGRTRAVEIVQKTETFCDGSLIARMIELPRSINDTCDAVSLKCHEFIEAAFAAAASPDRQFTTRIAIAIPIGPRNRTVRLEFSSGYADLSDERICLPLERSLIGDAWRQNETLYVSKSDEEVWNRSLSAPQDRWLRKLIWRDLSWVLCVPLEIDARTKVVVTLDSDVELDFDQDVQQELLDTLEALILKEFQFLRTVERELLNGR
;
A
#
# COMPACT_ATOMS: atom_id res chain seq x y z
N MET A 1 4.10 24.76 9.64
CA MET A 1 4.67 23.64 8.87
C MET A 1 3.56 23.06 8.02
N GLU A 2 3.82 22.90 6.74
CA GLU A 2 2.91 22.24 5.80
C GLU A 2 2.75 20.76 6.21
N LYS A 3 1.53 20.24 6.18
CA LYS A 3 1.27 18.84 6.55
C LYS A 3 1.68 17.94 5.40
N GLN A 4 2.29 16.80 5.71
CA GLN A 4 2.64 15.82 4.68
C GLN A 4 1.35 15.23 4.09
N ARG A 5 1.13 15.43 2.80
CA ARG A 5 -0.04 14.89 2.09
C ARG A 5 0.15 13.41 1.80
N VAL A 6 -0.89 12.61 2.05
CA VAL A 6 -0.83 11.14 1.97
C VAL A 6 -2.09 10.54 1.37
N TYR A 7 -1.93 9.69 0.37
CA TYR A 7 -2.97 8.76 -0.08
C TYR A 7 -2.90 7.47 0.73
N CYS A 8 -3.99 7.10 1.39
CA CYS A 8 -4.06 5.91 2.25
C CYS A 8 -4.74 4.77 1.50
N VAL A 9 -4.07 3.61 1.45
CA VAL A 9 -4.53 2.45 0.69
C VAL A 9 -4.56 1.23 1.60
N PHE A 10 -5.72 0.60 1.72
CA PHE A 10 -5.94 -0.52 2.64
C PHE A 10 -6.17 -1.85 1.90
N GLU A 11 -5.36 -2.86 2.22
CA GLU A 11 -5.44 -4.20 1.63
C GLU A 11 -6.70 -4.97 2.08
N GLY A 12 -7.21 -5.87 1.24
CA GLY A 12 -8.22 -6.85 1.65
C GLY A 12 -7.67 -7.92 2.61
N ALA A 13 -8.33 -8.11 3.75
CA ALA A 13 -7.86 -9.06 4.78
C ALA A 13 -8.97 -9.76 5.61
N GLY A 14 -10.24 -9.63 5.22
CA GLY A 14 -11.39 -10.16 6.00
C GLY A 14 -11.42 -9.61 7.43
N ALA A 15 -11.69 -10.47 8.42
CA ALA A 15 -11.74 -10.09 9.84
C ALA A 15 -10.44 -9.46 10.36
N ARG A 16 -9.30 -9.74 9.71
CA ARG A 16 -8.01 -9.14 10.08
C ARG A 16 -7.95 -7.65 9.78
N GLY A 17 -8.84 -7.14 8.93
CA GLY A 17 -8.97 -5.71 8.60
C GLY A 17 -9.13 -4.81 9.81
N LEU A 18 -9.44 -5.36 10.99
CA LEU A 18 -9.35 -4.64 12.26
C LEU A 18 -7.98 -3.97 12.47
N GLY A 19 -6.88 -4.58 12.03
CA GLY A 19 -5.54 -3.98 12.12
C GLY A 19 -5.42 -2.65 11.34
N HIS A 20 -6.21 -2.46 10.29
CA HIS A 20 -6.22 -1.19 9.55
C HIS A 20 -6.71 -0.02 10.39
N VAL A 21 -7.56 -0.28 11.39
CA VAL A 21 -8.02 0.77 12.32
C VAL A 21 -6.85 1.33 13.11
N GLY A 22 -5.92 0.49 13.57
CA GLY A 22 -4.71 0.93 14.27
C GLY A 22 -3.81 1.80 13.37
N ALA A 23 -3.63 1.40 12.10
CA ALA A 23 -2.91 2.21 11.13
C ALA A 23 -3.58 3.56 10.86
N TYR A 24 -4.91 3.57 10.69
CA TYR A 24 -5.66 4.81 10.49
C TYR A 24 -5.60 5.75 11.71
N ARG A 25 -5.62 5.20 12.93
CA ARG A 25 -5.40 5.97 14.18
C ARG A 25 -4.01 6.62 14.18
N SER A 26 -2.98 5.83 13.89
CA SER A 26 -1.60 6.32 13.81
C SER A 26 -1.46 7.48 12.81
N LEU A 27 -1.99 7.29 11.59
CA LEU A 27 -1.97 8.31 10.54
C LEU A 27 -2.74 9.59 10.93
N SER A 28 -3.88 9.44 11.61
CA SER A 28 -4.72 10.59 12.03
C SER A 28 -4.14 11.39 13.20
N LYS A 29 -3.25 10.79 14.01
CA LYS A 29 -2.64 11.44 15.19
C LYS A 29 -1.48 12.37 14.84
N HIS A 30 -0.80 12.13 13.73
CA HIS A 30 0.40 12.85 13.33
C HIS A 30 0.07 14.01 12.38
N SER A 31 1.06 14.84 12.05
CA SER A 31 0.93 15.99 11.12
C SER A 31 0.80 15.54 9.65
N ILE A 32 -0.11 14.61 9.38
CA ILE A 32 -0.42 14.04 8.07
C ILE A 32 -1.76 14.58 7.60
N GLU A 33 -1.83 14.94 6.32
CA GLU A 33 -3.07 15.31 5.65
C GLU A 33 -3.46 14.19 4.67
N ILE A 34 -4.50 13.44 5.04
CA ILE A 34 -5.02 12.39 4.17
C ILE A 34 -5.68 13.05 2.95
N SER A 35 -5.13 12.82 1.77
CA SER A 35 -5.59 13.40 0.50
C SER A 35 -6.50 12.46 -0.29
N GLY A 36 -6.59 11.18 0.08
CA GLY A 36 -7.50 10.22 -0.54
C GLY A 36 -7.44 8.86 0.13
N LEU A 37 -8.49 8.07 -0.07
CA LEU A 37 -8.70 6.77 0.58
C LEU A 37 -9.04 5.71 -0.46
N ALA A 38 -8.29 4.61 -0.47
CA ALA A 38 -8.61 3.46 -1.30
C ALA A 38 -8.64 2.17 -0.49
N GLY A 39 -9.48 1.22 -0.91
CA GLY A 39 -9.59 -0.05 -0.21
C GLY A 39 -10.14 -1.19 -1.05
N THR A 40 -9.69 -2.40 -0.71
CA THR A 40 -10.24 -3.65 -1.21
C THR A 40 -10.77 -4.47 -0.03
N SER A 41 -11.91 -5.15 -0.20
CA SER A 41 -12.52 -6.01 0.81
C SER A 41 -12.64 -5.31 2.16
N ALA A 42 -12.10 -5.87 3.25
CA ALA A 42 -12.15 -5.25 4.57
C ALA A 42 -11.54 -3.83 4.61
N GLY A 43 -10.54 -3.54 3.75
CA GLY A 43 -9.99 -2.19 3.60
C GLY A 43 -10.99 -1.19 3.00
N ALA A 44 -11.91 -1.65 2.14
CA ALA A 44 -12.97 -0.81 1.56
C ALA A 44 -13.97 -0.32 2.62
N ILE A 45 -14.26 -1.14 3.64
CA ILE A 45 -15.12 -0.75 4.76
C ILE A 45 -14.50 0.43 5.51
N LEU A 46 -13.22 0.33 5.87
CA LEU A 46 -12.51 1.39 6.59
C LEU A 46 -12.41 2.65 5.72
N ALA A 47 -12.01 2.51 4.46
CA ALA A 47 -11.90 3.64 3.53
C ALA A 47 -13.23 4.39 3.37
N ALA A 48 -14.35 3.68 3.24
CA ALA A 48 -15.68 4.28 3.15
C ALA A 48 -16.09 5.03 4.42
N LEU A 49 -15.85 4.44 5.60
CA LEU A 49 -16.15 5.09 6.88
C LEU A 49 -15.28 6.34 7.09
N ALA A 50 -13.97 6.23 6.85
CA ALA A 50 -13.05 7.35 6.95
C ALA A 50 -13.43 8.49 5.98
N CYS A 51 -13.77 8.16 4.72
CA CYS A 51 -14.21 9.14 3.73
C CYS A 51 -15.51 9.85 4.13
N ALA A 52 -16.46 9.13 4.74
CA ALA A 52 -17.68 9.73 5.27
C ALA A 52 -17.40 10.72 6.43
N GLY A 53 -16.20 10.71 7.00
CA GLY A 53 -15.75 11.59 8.07
C GLY A 53 -15.78 10.93 9.45
N TYR A 54 -15.80 9.61 9.54
CA TYR A 54 -15.62 8.93 10.83
C TYR A 54 -14.17 9.01 11.27
N ASP A 55 -13.97 9.57 12.46
CA ASP A 55 -12.65 9.62 13.08
C ASP A 55 -12.27 8.23 13.62
N ALA A 56 -10.97 8.02 13.79
CA ALA A 56 -10.45 6.73 14.21
C ALA A 56 -10.97 6.32 15.62
N GLU A 57 -11.18 7.29 16.52
CA GLU A 57 -11.83 7.09 17.84
C GLU A 57 -13.34 6.79 17.72
N GLU A 58 -14.02 7.26 16.68
CA GLU A 58 -15.41 6.88 16.43
C GLU A 58 -15.51 5.45 15.88
N ILE A 59 -14.52 5.01 15.12
CA ILE A 59 -14.47 3.65 14.60
C ILE A 59 -14.14 2.66 15.73
N PHE A 60 -13.18 3.01 16.59
CA PHE A 60 -12.78 2.20 17.73
C PHE A 60 -12.17 3.06 18.84
N SER A 61 -12.82 3.11 20.01
CA SER A 61 -12.38 3.89 21.17
C SER A 61 -11.88 2.99 22.30
N ASP A 62 -10.62 3.17 22.67
CA ASP A 62 -10.01 2.44 23.79
C ASP A 62 -10.55 2.91 25.15
N LYS A 63 -10.89 4.20 25.27
CA LYS A 63 -11.33 4.82 26.52
C LYS A 63 -12.68 4.30 26.99
N THR A 64 -13.59 4.12 26.03
CA THR A 64 -14.97 3.69 26.30
C THR A 64 -15.18 2.21 26.00
N GLY A 65 -14.26 1.57 25.24
CA GLY A 65 -14.46 0.24 24.68
C GLY A 65 -15.59 0.18 23.64
N ALA A 66 -16.08 1.35 23.19
CA ALA A 66 -17.10 1.47 22.17
C ALA A 66 -16.46 1.41 20.78
N ASN A 67 -17.16 0.80 19.84
CA ASN A 67 -16.71 0.74 18.45
C ASN A 67 -17.85 1.08 17.49
N ILE A 68 -17.56 1.07 16.19
CA ILE A 68 -18.55 1.39 15.14
C ILE A 68 -19.81 0.52 15.21
N LEU A 69 -19.71 -0.71 15.71
CA LEU A 69 -20.83 -1.65 15.85
C LEU A 69 -21.77 -1.26 16.99
N ASP A 70 -21.30 -0.47 17.95
CA ASP A 70 -22.16 0.09 18.99
C ASP A 70 -23.01 1.24 18.45
N ARG A 71 -22.62 1.86 17.32
CA ARG A 71 -23.37 2.94 16.64
C ARG A 71 -24.41 2.41 15.63
N LEU A 72 -24.27 1.16 15.22
CA LEU A 72 -25.20 0.44 14.35
C LEU A 72 -26.44 0.05 15.14
N ASP A 73 -27.61 0.54 14.72
CA ASP A 73 -28.88 0.18 15.35
C ASP A 73 -29.60 -0.86 14.49
N LEU A 74 -29.79 -2.05 15.07
CA LEU A 74 -30.50 -3.16 14.47
C LEU A 74 -32.02 -3.01 14.54
N ASP A 75 -32.54 -2.00 15.27
CA ASP A 75 -33.97 -1.68 15.29
C ASP A 75 -34.37 -0.94 13.99
N PRO A 76 -35.14 -1.58 13.09
CA PRO A 76 -35.52 -0.99 11.81
C PRO A 76 -36.50 0.20 11.96
N ASP A 77 -37.13 0.34 13.12
CA ASP A 77 -38.11 1.38 13.42
C ASP A 77 -37.50 2.58 14.15
N ASN A 78 -36.21 2.53 14.50
CA ASN A 78 -35.55 3.66 15.13
C ASN A 78 -35.12 4.73 14.10
N LEU A 79 -35.74 5.90 14.20
CA LEU A 79 -35.50 7.05 13.32
C LEU A 79 -34.51 8.06 13.91
N ASP A 80 -34.30 8.02 15.23
CA ASP A 80 -33.47 8.99 15.93
C ASP A 80 -31.98 8.68 15.73
N ALA A 81 -31.25 9.58 15.07
CA ALA A 81 -29.82 9.43 14.86
C ALA A 81 -29.00 9.53 16.16
N GLY A 82 -29.51 10.25 17.17
CA GLY A 82 -28.86 10.46 18.46
C GLY A 82 -29.12 9.34 19.49
N GLN A 83 -30.13 8.49 19.27
CA GLN A 83 -30.44 7.36 20.15
C GLN A 83 -30.20 6.03 19.46
N ILE A 84 -29.65 5.06 20.20
CA ILE A 84 -29.42 3.69 19.73
C ILE A 84 -30.20 2.76 20.65
N LYS A 85 -31.18 2.03 20.10
CA LYS A 85 -32.05 1.13 20.86
C LYS A 85 -31.48 -0.29 20.89
N GLN A 86 -31.04 -0.81 19.75
CA GLN A 86 -30.53 -2.17 19.62
C GLN A 86 -29.15 -2.20 18.96
N PRO A 87 -28.07 -1.92 19.71
CA PRO A 87 -26.73 -1.95 19.15
C PRO A 87 -26.34 -3.36 18.70
N ALA A 88 -25.63 -3.46 17.56
CA ALA A 88 -25.15 -4.75 17.07
C ALA A 88 -24.19 -5.43 18.06
N LYS A 89 -23.33 -4.64 18.74
CA LYS A 89 -22.32 -5.05 19.74
C LYS A 89 -21.24 -6.03 19.28
N THR A 90 -21.53 -6.90 18.31
CA THR A 90 -20.60 -7.86 17.70
C THR A 90 -20.79 -7.92 16.18
N PRO A 91 -19.72 -8.19 15.41
CA PRO A 91 -19.83 -8.29 13.95
C PRO A 91 -20.75 -9.44 13.52
N ALA A 92 -20.80 -10.53 14.30
CA ALA A 92 -21.66 -11.68 14.03
C ALA A 92 -23.14 -11.29 13.85
N LYS A 93 -23.64 -10.33 14.63
CA LYS A 93 -25.03 -9.86 14.53
C LYS A 93 -25.33 -9.11 13.23
N LEU A 94 -24.33 -8.52 12.57
CA LEU A 94 -24.53 -7.87 11.27
C LEU A 94 -24.89 -8.86 10.17
N PHE A 95 -24.59 -10.14 10.34
CA PHE A 95 -25.03 -11.16 9.38
C PHE A 95 -26.46 -11.62 9.67
N GLY A 96 -26.93 -11.53 10.92
CA GLY A 96 -28.15 -12.17 11.41
C GLY A 96 -27.91 -13.60 11.85
N ASP A 97 -28.77 -14.13 12.72
CA ASP A 97 -28.54 -15.43 13.39
C ASP A 97 -28.43 -16.61 12.41
N ASP A 98 -29.30 -16.66 11.41
CA ASP A 98 -29.30 -17.72 10.39
C ASP A 98 -28.05 -17.70 9.51
N ALA A 99 -27.65 -16.52 9.05
CA ALA A 99 -26.46 -16.33 8.24
C ALA A 99 -25.20 -16.66 9.03
N TRP A 100 -25.15 -16.25 10.30
CA TRP A 100 -24.06 -16.54 11.20
C TRP A 100 -23.93 -18.05 11.47
N PHE A 101 -25.04 -18.76 11.67
CA PHE A 101 -25.03 -20.21 11.78
C PHE A 101 -24.40 -20.88 10.55
N ARG A 102 -24.79 -20.45 9.35
CA ARG A 102 -24.20 -20.95 8.09
C ARG A 102 -22.72 -20.63 7.99
N LEU A 103 -22.27 -19.45 8.42
CA LEU A 103 -20.86 -19.08 8.41
C LEU A 103 -20.04 -19.96 9.37
N ARG A 104 -20.56 -20.24 10.57
CA ARG A 104 -19.94 -21.17 11.52
C ARG A 104 -19.83 -22.57 10.94
N LEU A 105 -20.87 -23.04 10.24
CA LEU A 105 -20.84 -24.33 9.56
C LEU A 105 -19.77 -24.37 8.47
N ILE A 106 -19.65 -23.31 7.65
CA ILE A 106 -18.58 -23.20 6.63
C ILE A 106 -17.21 -23.21 7.28
N ARG A 107 -16.98 -22.43 8.34
CA ARG A 107 -15.72 -22.42 9.11
C ARG A 107 -15.37 -23.82 9.63
N PHE A 108 -16.35 -24.52 10.20
CA PHE A 108 -16.21 -25.88 10.69
C PHE A 108 -15.85 -26.88 9.58
N LEU A 109 -16.53 -26.81 8.44
CA LEU A 109 -16.28 -27.68 7.28
C LEU A 109 -14.90 -27.42 6.66
N LEU A 110 -14.51 -26.16 6.49
CA LEU A 110 -13.19 -25.78 5.97
C LEU A 110 -12.06 -26.25 6.88
N ALA A 111 -12.21 -26.11 8.20
CA ALA A 111 -11.24 -26.61 9.17
C ALA A 111 -11.11 -28.15 9.16
N ARG A 112 -12.15 -28.85 8.69
CA ARG A 112 -12.25 -30.31 8.70
C ARG A 112 -12.29 -30.91 7.29
N ILE A 113 -11.70 -30.22 6.31
CA ILE A 113 -11.72 -30.65 4.90
C ILE A 113 -11.14 -32.06 4.69
N TRP A 114 -10.24 -32.51 5.58
CA TRP A 114 -9.71 -33.88 5.57
C TRP A 114 -10.81 -34.95 5.76
N MET A 115 -11.83 -34.70 6.58
CA MET A 115 -12.94 -35.65 6.74
C MET A 115 -13.76 -35.76 5.46
N LEU A 116 -13.99 -34.64 4.76
CA LEU A 116 -14.64 -34.67 3.45
C LEU A 116 -13.83 -35.48 2.42
N LYS A 117 -12.50 -35.37 2.46
CA LYS A 117 -11.62 -36.20 1.62
C LYS A 117 -11.72 -37.68 1.96
N VAL A 118 -11.74 -38.03 3.25
CA VAL A 118 -11.92 -39.42 3.70
C VAL A 118 -13.25 -39.98 3.22
N VAL A 119 -14.35 -39.25 3.45
CA VAL A 119 -15.68 -39.67 2.99
C VAL A 119 -15.70 -39.85 1.46
N GLY A 120 -15.14 -38.90 0.71
CA GLY A 120 -15.05 -39.00 -0.75
C GLY A 120 -14.24 -40.22 -1.22
N PHE A 121 -13.11 -40.50 -0.56
CA PHE A 121 -12.28 -41.66 -0.88
C PHE A 121 -12.98 -42.99 -0.53
N THR A 122 -13.70 -43.04 0.60
CA THR A 122 -14.48 -44.21 1.00
C THR A 122 -15.61 -44.48 0.01
N VAL A 123 -16.35 -43.45 -0.40
CA VAL A 123 -17.42 -43.57 -1.41
C VAL A 123 -16.87 -44.06 -2.74
N LEU A 124 -15.71 -43.51 -3.17
CA LEU A 124 -15.04 -43.95 -4.39
C LEU A 124 -14.58 -45.42 -4.29
N ALA A 125 -14.00 -45.83 -3.16
CA ALA A 125 -13.56 -47.21 -2.94
C ALA A 125 -14.75 -48.20 -2.97
N ILE A 126 -15.87 -47.84 -2.31
CA ILE A 126 -17.11 -48.63 -2.35
C ILE A 126 -17.62 -48.76 -3.78
N ALA A 127 -17.62 -47.67 -4.56
CA ALA A 127 -18.05 -47.70 -5.94
C ALA A 127 -17.14 -48.56 -6.84
N VAL A 128 -15.82 -48.49 -6.65
CA VAL A 128 -14.86 -49.32 -7.40
C VAL A 128 -15.04 -50.80 -7.09
N ILE A 129 -15.18 -51.18 -5.82
CA ILE A 129 -15.45 -52.58 -5.43
C ILE A 129 -16.83 -53.00 -5.96
N GLY A 130 -17.82 -52.12 -5.85
CA GLY A 130 -19.17 -52.33 -6.36
C GLY A 130 -19.21 -52.54 -7.88
N LEU A 131 -18.33 -51.89 -8.65
CA LEU A 131 -18.24 -52.09 -10.10
C LEU A 131 -17.87 -53.54 -10.48
N TRP A 132 -17.16 -54.26 -9.61
CA TRP A 132 -16.83 -55.68 -9.82
C TRP A 132 -17.96 -56.62 -9.41
N LEU A 133 -18.74 -56.28 -8.38
CA LEU A 133 -19.77 -57.14 -7.79
C LEU A 133 -21.17 -56.87 -8.37
N PHE A 134 -21.53 -55.59 -8.51
CA PHE A 134 -22.84 -55.09 -8.92
C PHE A 134 -22.68 -53.79 -9.75
N PRO A 135 -22.41 -53.90 -11.07
CA PRO A 135 -22.01 -52.74 -11.89
C PRO A 135 -23.06 -51.63 -11.97
N GLN A 136 -24.34 -51.99 -12.10
CA GLN A 136 -25.45 -51.04 -12.24
C GLN A 136 -25.64 -50.15 -11.01
N PRO A 137 -25.78 -50.68 -9.77
CA PRO A 137 -25.90 -49.83 -8.59
C PRO A 137 -24.61 -49.05 -8.27
N ALA A 138 -23.43 -49.60 -8.58
CA ALA A 138 -22.17 -48.88 -8.39
C ALA A 138 -22.05 -47.66 -9.34
N LEU A 139 -22.45 -47.81 -10.60
CA LEU A 139 -22.54 -46.71 -11.55
C LEU A 139 -23.57 -45.65 -11.10
N ALA A 140 -24.73 -46.09 -10.61
CA ALA A 140 -25.75 -45.18 -10.08
C ALA A 140 -25.25 -44.37 -8.88
N LEU A 141 -24.48 -44.99 -7.97
CA LEU A 141 -23.86 -44.33 -6.82
C LEU A 141 -22.83 -43.28 -7.27
N LEU A 142 -21.99 -43.59 -8.27
CA LEU A 142 -21.03 -42.63 -8.84
C LEU A 142 -21.72 -41.44 -9.50
N LEU A 143 -22.77 -41.68 -10.29
CA LEU A 143 -23.54 -40.61 -10.92
C LEU A 143 -24.26 -39.73 -9.88
N ALA A 144 -24.86 -40.34 -8.87
CA ALA A 144 -25.53 -39.61 -7.79
C ALA A 144 -24.54 -38.74 -6.99
N THR A 145 -23.38 -39.29 -6.65
CA THR A 145 -22.33 -38.57 -5.92
C THR A 145 -21.72 -37.45 -6.74
N LEU A 146 -21.50 -37.66 -8.04
CA LEU A 146 -21.08 -36.60 -8.97
C LEU A 146 -22.14 -35.49 -9.05
N LEU A 147 -23.41 -35.82 -9.22
CA LEU A 147 -24.50 -34.85 -9.26
C LEU A 147 -24.61 -34.05 -7.96
N ILE A 148 -24.51 -34.71 -6.80
CA ILE A 148 -24.51 -34.04 -5.49
C ILE A 148 -23.29 -33.13 -5.36
N ALA A 149 -22.10 -33.60 -5.75
CA ALA A 149 -20.87 -32.81 -5.70
C ALA A 149 -20.94 -31.59 -6.63
N THR A 150 -21.43 -31.76 -7.86
CA THR A 150 -21.62 -30.66 -8.81
C THR A 150 -22.68 -29.68 -8.32
N GLY A 151 -23.82 -30.16 -7.81
CA GLY A 151 -24.85 -29.31 -7.22
C GLY A 151 -24.35 -28.53 -6.02
N ALA A 152 -23.59 -29.17 -5.13
CA ALA A 152 -22.95 -28.52 -3.98
C ALA A 152 -21.90 -27.48 -4.42
N ALA A 153 -21.10 -27.78 -5.45
CA ALA A 153 -20.13 -26.84 -6.00
C ALA A 153 -20.81 -25.61 -6.62
N ILE A 154 -21.88 -25.80 -7.40
CA ILE A 154 -22.67 -24.69 -7.98
C ILE A 154 -23.30 -23.85 -6.88
N PHE A 155 -23.88 -24.50 -5.85
CA PHE A 155 -24.48 -23.82 -4.71
C PHE A 155 -23.44 -22.99 -3.94
N PHE A 156 -22.26 -23.58 -3.69
CA PHE A 156 -21.15 -22.88 -3.04
C PHE A 156 -20.70 -21.66 -3.85
N MET A 157 -20.50 -21.82 -5.17
CA MET A 157 -20.10 -20.72 -6.05
C MET A 157 -21.10 -19.56 -6.11
N ARG A 158 -22.39 -19.81 -5.83
CA ARG A 158 -23.42 -18.76 -5.73
C ARG A 158 -23.42 -18.00 -4.40
N GLY A 159 -22.61 -18.45 -3.43
CA GLY A 159 -22.51 -17.85 -2.10
C GLY A 159 -23.64 -18.29 -1.16
N VAL A 160 -23.29 -18.52 0.10
CA VAL A 160 -24.19 -19.12 1.10
C VAL A 160 -24.86 -18.04 1.98
N VAL A 161 -24.16 -16.93 2.20
CA VAL A 161 -24.55 -15.84 3.09
C VAL A 161 -24.83 -14.56 2.29
N SER A 162 -25.95 -13.88 2.58
CA SER A 162 -26.24 -12.56 2.00
C SER A 162 -25.55 -11.45 2.79
N LEU A 163 -25.23 -10.34 2.11
CA LEU A 163 -24.62 -9.15 2.70
C LEU A 163 -25.63 -8.01 2.92
N ASP A 164 -26.93 -8.24 2.75
CA ASP A 164 -27.95 -7.18 2.81
C ASP A 164 -28.01 -6.48 4.18
N ASN A 165 -27.82 -7.22 5.27
CA ASN A 165 -27.76 -6.65 6.61
C ASN A 165 -26.49 -5.80 6.83
N VAL A 166 -25.36 -6.23 6.27
CA VAL A 166 -24.10 -5.45 6.29
C VAL A 166 -24.27 -4.17 5.47
N LYS A 167 -24.88 -4.27 4.28
CA LYS A 167 -25.22 -3.12 3.44
C LYS A 167 -26.09 -2.12 4.19
N THR A 168 -27.18 -2.60 4.80
CA THR A 168 -28.13 -1.74 5.53
C THR A 168 -27.46 -1.03 6.70
N GLY A 169 -26.61 -1.74 7.44
CA GLY A 169 -25.81 -1.12 8.50
C GLY A 169 -24.87 -0.04 7.96
N LEU A 170 -24.17 -0.31 6.85
CA LEU A 170 -23.28 0.67 6.25
C LEU A 170 -24.06 1.87 5.67
N ASP A 171 -25.19 1.65 5.01
CA ASP A 171 -26.10 2.72 4.57
C ASP A 171 -26.51 3.61 5.75
N GLN A 172 -26.85 3.02 6.89
CA GLN A 172 -27.22 3.74 8.09
C GLN A 172 -26.07 4.61 8.59
N LEU A 173 -24.85 4.06 8.71
CA LEU A 173 -23.67 4.81 9.17
C LEU A 173 -23.36 5.98 8.23
N LEU A 174 -23.30 5.71 6.93
CA LEU A 174 -23.01 6.74 5.93
C LEU A 174 -24.11 7.83 5.92
N SER A 175 -25.39 7.44 6.00
CA SER A 175 -26.51 8.38 6.02
C SER A 175 -26.54 9.24 7.28
N VAL A 176 -26.23 8.67 8.45
CA VAL A 176 -26.16 9.46 9.70
C VAL A 176 -25.09 10.55 9.59
N LYS A 177 -23.92 10.22 9.01
CA LYS A 177 -22.82 11.18 8.90
C LYS A 177 -23.02 12.22 7.79
N HIS A 178 -23.69 11.85 6.70
CA HIS A 178 -23.88 12.72 5.54
C HIS A 178 -25.22 13.51 5.57
N HIS A 179 -26.33 12.87 5.95
CA HIS A 179 -27.66 13.47 5.99
C HIS A 179 -28.12 13.86 7.41
N GLY A 180 -27.46 13.37 8.46
CA GLY A 180 -27.93 13.55 9.85
C GLY A 180 -29.12 12.67 10.23
N SER A 181 -29.53 11.72 9.37
CA SER A 181 -30.68 10.84 9.59
C SER A 181 -30.34 9.36 9.34
N ARG A 182 -31.01 8.45 10.06
CA ARG A 182 -30.89 6.99 9.85
C ARG A 182 -31.64 6.50 8.60
N ARG A 183 -32.71 7.20 8.21
CA ARG A 183 -33.44 6.96 6.97
C ARG A 183 -33.11 8.07 5.97
N GLY A 184 -32.37 7.70 4.94
CA GLY A 184 -32.03 8.52 3.79
C GLY A 184 -31.94 7.64 2.55
N ARG A 185 -31.86 8.27 1.37
CA ARG A 185 -31.40 7.54 0.19
C ARG A 185 -29.96 7.06 0.46
N PRO A 186 -29.54 5.90 -0.07
CA PRO A 186 -28.15 5.47 0.04
C PRO A 186 -27.20 6.56 -0.44
N VAL A 187 -26.13 6.78 0.32
CA VAL A 187 -25.09 7.76 -0.02
C VAL A 187 -24.26 7.22 -1.19
N THR A 188 -24.19 8.00 -2.26
CA THR A 188 -23.46 7.67 -3.48
C THR A 188 -22.07 8.29 -3.49
N PHE A 189 -21.20 7.88 -4.43
CA PHE A 189 -19.88 8.50 -4.58
C PHE A 189 -19.99 9.98 -4.96
N LYS A 190 -20.99 10.34 -5.77
CA LYS A 190 -21.30 11.72 -6.12
C LYS A 190 -21.64 12.55 -4.90
N ASP A 191 -22.45 12.03 -3.99
CA ASP A 191 -22.84 12.73 -2.77
C ASP A 191 -21.63 13.05 -1.86
N LEU A 192 -20.69 12.10 -1.76
CA LEU A 192 -19.45 12.31 -1.01
C LEU A 192 -18.57 13.39 -1.67
N ALA A 193 -18.44 13.35 -3.00
CA ALA A 193 -17.66 14.33 -3.75
C ALA A 193 -18.26 15.75 -3.66
N GLU A 194 -19.59 15.89 -3.83
CA GLU A 194 -20.30 17.17 -3.70
C GLU A 194 -20.23 17.75 -2.28
N ALA A 195 -20.15 16.89 -1.25
CA ALA A 195 -19.91 17.29 0.13
C ALA A 195 -18.43 17.65 0.44
N GLY A 196 -17.55 17.66 -0.57
CA GLY A 196 -16.13 17.96 -0.40
C GLY A 196 -15.37 16.91 0.41
N ARG A 197 -15.84 15.66 0.43
CA ARG A 197 -15.12 14.55 1.08
C ARG A 197 -13.92 14.12 0.24
N LEU A 198 -12.99 13.42 0.90
CA LEU A 198 -11.79 12.89 0.27
C LEU A 198 -12.13 11.94 -0.89
N PRO A 199 -11.36 11.93 -1.99
CA PRO A 199 -11.47 10.93 -3.03
C PRO A 199 -11.48 9.50 -2.46
N LEU A 200 -12.53 8.75 -2.80
CA LEU A 200 -12.73 7.37 -2.35
C LEU A 200 -12.68 6.41 -3.54
N LYS A 201 -11.81 5.41 -3.47
CA LYS A 201 -11.66 4.38 -4.52
C LYS A 201 -11.84 2.98 -3.92
N ILE A 202 -12.87 2.27 -4.37
CA ILE A 202 -13.18 0.90 -3.91
C ILE A 202 -13.00 -0.08 -5.06
N VAL A 203 -12.19 -1.12 -4.85
CA VAL A 203 -11.93 -2.13 -5.89
C VAL A 203 -12.82 -3.35 -5.71
N ALA A 204 -13.44 -3.80 -6.80
CA ALA A 204 -14.18 -5.05 -6.88
C ALA A 204 -13.86 -5.82 -8.17
N ALA A 205 -14.12 -7.13 -8.16
CA ALA A 205 -14.00 -7.97 -9.36
C ALA A 205 -15.35 -8.03 -10.09
N ASN A 206 -15.42 -7.51 -11.31
CA ASN A 206 -16.60 -7.66 -12.16
C ASN A 206 -16.53 -9.02 -12.87
N ILE A 207 -17.27 -9.99 -12.36
CA ILE A 207 -17.26 -11.36 -12.91
C ILE A 207 -18.14 -11.51 -14.15
N THR A 208 -19.04 -10.56 -14.43
CA THR A 208 -19.80 -10.55 -15.69
C THR A 208 -18.92 -10.13 -16.86
N ARG A 209 -18.10 -9.09 -16.68
CA ARG A 209 -17.21 -8.54 -17.70
C ARG A 209 -15.79 -9.10 -17.65
N GLN A 210 -15.46 -9.88 -16.61
CA GLN A 210 -14.14 -10.47 -16.38
C GLN A 210 -13.03 -9.42 -16.23
N GLU A 211 -13.35 -8.30 -15.59
CA GLU A 211 -12.43 -7.18 -15.42
C GLU A 211 -12.42 -6.68 -13.97
N LEU A 212 -11.39 -5.91 -13.63
CA LEU A 212 -11.35 -5.14 -12.40
C LEU A 212 -12.22 -3.89 -12.56
N THR A 213 -12.97 -3.54 -11.52
CA THR A 213 -13.71 -2.27 -11.47
C THR A 213 -13.27 -1.48 -10.25
N VAL A 214 -12.94 -0.20 -10.47
CA VAL A 214 -12.72 0.80 -9.42
C VAL A 214 -13.99 1.64 -9.35
N PHE A 215 -14.72 1.53 -8.24
CA PHE A 215 -15.82 2.42 -7.94
C PHE A 215 -15.28 3.70 -7.31
N SER A 216 -15.60 4.83 -7.92
CA SER A 216 -15.23 6.16 -7.45
C SER A 216 -16.24 7.20 -7.97
N ALA A 217 -16.07 8.47 -7.59
CA ALA A 217 -16.93 9.55 -8.06
C ALA A 217 -16.78 9.79 -9.58
N GLU A 218 -15.62 9.49 -10.15
CA GLU A 218 -15.31 9.70 -11.57
C GLU A 218 -15.90 8.59 -12.45
N THR A 219 -15.84 7.34 -11.99
CA THR A 219 -16.25 6.18 -12.80
C THR A 219 -17.66 5.71 -12.50
N SER A 220 -18.14 5.90 -11.28
CA SER A 220 -19.39 5.31 -10.76
C SER A 220 -20.13 6.27 -9.81
N PRO A 221 -20.39 7.53 -10.23
CA PRO A 221 -20.92 8.58 -9.36
C PRO A 221 -22.23 8.21 -8.67
N ASP A 222 -23.15 7.55 -9.39
CA ASP A 222 -24.51 7.25 -8.91
C ASP A 222 -24.60 5.93 -8.12
N VAL A 223 -23.50 5.17 -8.02
CA VAL A 223 -23.47 3.91 -7.28
C VAL A 223 -23.43 4.22 -5.77
N ALA A 224 -24.28 3.54 -5.00
CA ALA A 224 -24.23 3.63 -3.54
C ALA A 224 -22.90 3.09 -3.01
N VAL A 225 -22.25 3.82 -2.10
CA VAL A 225 -20.96 3.43 -1.54
C VAL A 225 -21.08 2.10 -0.79
N SER A 226 -22.21 1.87 -0.12
CA SER A 226 -22.50 0.59 0.55
C SER A 226 -22.58 -0.59 -0.42
N ASP A 227 -23.10 -0.38 -1.63
CA ASP A 227 -23.16 -1.39 -2.70
C ASP A 227 -21.75 -1.72 -3.21
N ALA A 228 -20.92 -0.71 -3.46
CA ALA A 228 -19.53 -0.90 -3.86
C ALA A 228 -18.71 -1.64 -2.78
N VAL A 229 -18.87 -1.27 -1.49
CA VAL A 229 -18.22 -2.00 -0.39
C VAL A 229 -18.71 -3.45 -0.33
N CYS A 230 -20.03 -3.69 -0.43
CA CYS A 230 -20.59 -5.04 -0.41
C CYS A 230 -20.11 -5.91 -1.59
N ALA A 231 -19.97 -5.31 -2.78
CA ALA A 231 -19.33 -5.96 -3.92
C ALA A 231 -17.87 -6.31 -3.60
N SER A 232 -17.12 -5.39 -2.99
CA SER A 232 -15.71 -5.55 -2.65
C SER A 232 -15.44 -6.60 -1.57
N ILE A 233 -16.41 -6.91 -0.68
CA ILE A 233 -16.29 -7.94 0.39
C ILE A 233 -17.00 -9.26 0.05
N ALA A 234 -17.52 -9.42 -1.18
CA ALA A 234 -18.28 -10.61 -1.59
C ALA A 234 -17.35 -11.80 -1.88
N ILE A 235 -16.73 -12.35 -0.83
CA ILE A 235 -15.77 -13.45 -0.90
C ILE A 235 -16.43 -14.68 -1.57
N PRO A 236 -15.86 -15.21 -2.67
CA PRO A 236 -16.43 -16.35 -3.38
C PRO A 236 -16.62 -17.57 -2.48
N GLY A 237 -17.73 -18.28 -2.65
CA GLY A 237 -18.05 -19.43 -1.81
C GLY A 237 -18.75 -19.09 -0.50
N VAL A 238 -18.43 -17.93 0.09
CA VAL A 238 -18.92 -17.52 1.39
C VAL A 238 -20.12 -16.58 1.23
N PHE A 239 -19.90 -15.46 0.55
CA PHE A 239 -20.89 -14.42 0.37
C PHE A 239 -21.47 -14.44 -1.04
N LYS A 240 -22.76 -14.09 -1.14
CA LYS A 240 -23.43 -13.98 -2.44
C LYS A 240 -22.82 -12.84 -3.26
N PRO A 241 -22.54 -13.05 -4.56
CA PRO A 241 -22.12 -11.97 -5.46
C PRO A 241 -23.11 -10.81 -5.45
N ARG A 242 -22.61 -9.57 -5.56
CA ARG A 242 -23.44 -8.37 -5.59
C ARG A 242 -23.82 -8.05 -7.03
N ARG A 243 -25.06 -7.64 -7.28
CA ARG A 243 -25.48 -7.15 -8.59
C ARG A 243 -25.60 -5.63 -8.56
N ILE A 244 -24.86 -4.93 -9.41
CA ILE A 244 -24.87 -3.47 -9.57
C ILE A 244 -24.96 -3.19 -11.06
N ASP A 245 -25.92 -2.35 -11.49
CA ASP A 245 -26.14 -1.97 -12.89
C ASP A 245 -26.16 -3.15 -13.86
N GLY A 246 -26.84 -4.22 -13.46
CA GLY A 246 -26.97 -5.44 -14.25
C GLY A 246 -25.76 -6.40 -14.22
N ASN A 247 -24.60 -5.95 -13.75
CA ASN A 247 -23.36 -6.74 -13.66
C ASN A 247 -23.21 -7.42 -12.29
N TRP A 248 -22.58 -8.59 -12.27
CA TRP A 248 -22.25 -9.32 -11.05
C TRP A 248 -20.82 -9.01 -10.60
N PHE A 249 -20.67 -8.79 -9.31
CA PHE A 249 -19.42 -8.46 -8.65
C PHE A 249 -19.10 -9.43 -7.51
N MET A 250 -17.81 -9.68 -7.33
CA MET A 250 -17.22 -10.44 -6.22
C MET A 250 -16.08 -9.64 -5.59
N ASP A 251 -15.54 -10.19 -4.49
CA ASP A 251 -14.47 -9.57 -3.72
C ASP A 251 -13.30 -9.10 -4.59
N GLY A 252 -12.89 -7.85 -4.40
CA GLY A 252 -11.84 -7.22 -5.20
C GLY A 252 -10.47 -7.86 -5.01
N GLY A 253 -10.27 -8.61 -3.92
CA GLY A 253 -9.05 -9.36 -3.65
C GLY A 253 -8.71 -10.35 -4.76
N LEU A 254 -9.69 -10.85 -5.50
CA LEU A 254 -9.47 -11.75 -6.64
C LEU A 254 -8.66 -11.12 -7.79
N VAL A 255 -8.74 -9.80 -7.93
CA VAL A 255 -8.13 -9.05 -9.04
C VAL A 255 -7.03 -8.10 -8.57
N SER A 256 -7.23 -7.42 -7.43
CA SER A 256 -6.25 -6.49 -6.85
C SER A 256 -6.51 -6.29 -5.36
N ASN A 257 -5.79 -7.04 -4.53
CA ASN A 257 -5.99 -7.00 -3.07
C ASN A 257 -5.45 -5.73 -2.41
N LEU A 258 -4.42 -5.11 -2.98
CA LEU A 258 -3.85 -3.84 -2.50
C LEU A 258 -3.94 -2.81 -3.63
N PRO A 259 -4.89 -1.87 -3.61
CA PRO A 259 -5.14 -0.98 -4.75
C PRO A 259 -4.22 0.26 -4.77
N ALA A 260 -2.90 0.08 -4.64
CA ALA A 260 -1.95 1.18 -4.45
C ALA A 260 -1.80 2.13 -5.66
N TRP A 261 -2.01 1.60 -6.86
CA TRP A 261 -2.00 2.32 -8.14
C TRP A 261 -3.22 3.22 -8.36
N THR A 262 -4.27 3.09 -7.53
CA THR A 262 -5.54 3.78 -7.82
C THR A 262 -5.45 5.29 -7.81
N PHE A 263 -4.43 5.89 -7.19
CA PHE A 263 -4.20 7.36 -7.19
C PHE A 263 -3.07 7.80 -8.13
N ASP A 264 -2.70 7.02 -9.14
CA ASP A 264 -1.60 7.37 -10.07
C ASP A 264 -1.85 8.71 -10.78
N ASP A 265 -3.09 8.96 -11.23
CA ASP A 265 -3.46 10.20 -11.90
C ASP A 265 -3.38 11.40 -10.96
N GLU A 266 -3.91 11.30 -9.74
CA GLU A 266 -3.83 12.39 -8.76
C GLU A 266 -2.39 12.68 -8.35
N ARG A 267 -1.56 11.65 -8.16
CA ARG A 267 -0.12 11.81 -7.88
C ARG A 267 0.66 12.43 -9.03
N SER A 268 0.20 12.25 -10.27
CA SER A 268 0.83 12.90 -11.43
C SER A 268 0.73 14.43 -11.34
N THR A 269 -0.33 14.93 -10.68
CA THR A 269 -0.58 16.35 -10.43
C THR A 269 -0.05 16.84 -9.08
N ASP A 270 0.02 15.96 -8.08
CA ASP A 270 0.55 16.22 -6.75
C ASP A 270 1.76 15.32 -6.46
N ARG A 271 2.94 15.76 -6.89
CA ARG A 271 4.18 14.98 -6.84
C ARG A 271 4.76 14.86 -5.42
N ASP A 272 4.26 15.64 -4.46
CA ASP A 272 4.73 15.62 -3.07
C ASP A 272 3.87 14.77 -2.15
N ALA A 273 2.70 14.32 -2.63
CA ALA A 273 1.89 13.36 -1.91
C ALA A 273 2.56 11.97 -1.86
N LEU A 274 2.66 11.41 -0.65
CA LEU A 274 3.11 10.04 -0.41
C LEU A 274 1.94 9.05 -0.54
N THR A 275 2.24 7.78 -0.72
CA THR A 275 1.24 6.70 -0.62
C THR A 275 1.54 5.79 0.54
N ALA A 276 0.64 5.72 1.52
CA ALA A 276 0.69 4.75 2.61
C ALA A 276 -0.11 3.51 2.22
N ALA A 277 0.57 2.43 1.87
CA ALA A 277 -0.05 1.12 1.63
C ALA A 277 0.00 0.27 2.89
N ILE A 278 -1.17 -0.02 3.45
CA ILE A 278 -1.31 -0.85 4.65
C ILE A 278 -1.67 -2.28 4.21
N GLU A 279 -0.70 -3.18 4.32
CA GLU A 279 -0.82 -4.61 4.10
C GLU A 279 -1.11 -5.35 5.42
N ILE A 280 -1.85 -6.45 5.33
CA ILE A 280 -2.07 -7.34 6.47
C ILE A 280 -1.48 -8.71 6.19
N SER A 281 -0.54 -9.10 7.04
CA SER A 281 0.05 -10.43 7.05
C SER A 281 -0.41 -11.25 8.24
N VAL A 282 -0.26 -12.57 8.07
CA VAL A 282 -0.62 -13.57 9.06
C VAL A 282 0.62 -13.93 9.85
N GLY A 283 0.55 -13.80 11.17
CA GLY A 283 1.58 -14.34 12.05
C GLY A 283 1.67 -15.86 11.92
N GLY A 284 2.88 -16.42 11.79
CA GLY A 284 3.12 -17.85 12.02
C GLY A 284 2.58 -18.84 10.98
N VAL A 285 2.32 -18.46 9.72
CA VAL A 285 1.94 -19.44 8.68
C VAL A 285 3.12 -20.35 8.39
N LYS A 286 3.06 -21.59 8.92
CA LYS A 286 3.96 -22.68 8.50
C LYS A 286 3.84 -22.86 6.99
N ARG A 287 4.97 -22.78 6.26
CA ARG A 287 5.00 -23.08 4.82
C ARG A 287 4.37 -24.46 4.61
N PRO A 288 3.33 -24.60 3.77
CA PRO A 288 2.75 -25.91 3.52
C PRO A 288 3.82 -26.83 2.90
N PRO A 289 3.85 -28.13 3.26
CA PRO A 289 4.81 -29.07 2.68
C PRO A 289 4.63 -29.17 1.16
N GLN A 290 5.74 -29.30 0.42
CA GLN A 290 5.82 -29.15 -1.05
C GLN A 290 4.81 -30.01 -1.85
N LEU A 291 4.40 -31.17 -1.33
CA LEU A 291 3.48 -32.10 -2.02
C LEU A 291 1.98 -31.89 -1.70
N ALA A 292 1.61 -30.97 -0.80
CA ALA A 292 0.24 -30.86 -0.27
C ALA A 292 -0.39 -29.49 -0.55
N TRP A 293 -0.29 -28.99 -1.79
CA TRP A 293 -1.04 -27.81 -2.20
C TRP A 293 -2.54 -28.15 -2.29
N THR A 294 -3.39 -27.18 -1.96
CA THR A 294 -4.86 -27.34 -2.00
C THR A 294 -5.50 -26.22 -2.80
N ILE A 295 -6.75 -26.40 -3.24
CA ILE A 295 -7.56 -25.34 -3.85
C ILE A 295 -7.63 -24.11 -2.94
N GLY A 296 -7.67 -24.30 -1.61
CA GLY A 296 -7.60 -23.19 -0.65
C GLY A 296 -6.29 -22.42 -0.69
N SER A 297 -5.16 -23.10 -0.94
CA SER A 297 -3.87 -22.46 -1.17
C SER A 297 -3.86 -21.66 -2.48
N ALA A 298 -4.51 -22.17 -3.54
CA ALA A 298 -4.65 -21.47 -4.81
C ALA A 298 -5.51 -20.21 -4.68
N ILE A 299 -6.68 -20.29 -4.02
CA ILE A 299 -7.55 -19.13 -3.75
C ILE A 299 -6.82 -18.10 -2.88
N ARG A 300 -6.13 -18.54 -1.82
CA ARG A 300 -5.31 -17.64 -0.99
C ARG A 300 -4.20 -16.97 -1.82
N THR A 301 -3.57 -17.69 -2.74
CA THR A 301 -2.55 -17.12 -3.62
C THR A 301 -3.16 -16.15 -4.64
N MET A 302 -4.35 -16.43 -5.16
CA MET A 302 -5.06 -15.51 -6.04
C MET A 302 -5.38 -14.20 -5.33
N ILE A 303 -5.84 -14.28 -4.08
CA ILE A 303 -6.17 -13.10 -3.27
C ILE A 303 -4.89 -12.36 -2.83
N PHE A 304 -3.94 -13.03 -2.17
CA PHE A 304 -2.81 -12.35 -1.52
C PHE A 304 -1.51 -12.35 -2.35
N GLY A 305 -1.44 -13.08 -3.46
CA GLY A 305 -0.22 -13.25 -4.26
C GLY A 305 0.04 -12.12 -5.26
N SER A 306 -0.97 -11.29 -5.57
CA SER A 306 -0.84 -10.17 -6.50
C SER A 306 -0.22 -8.91 -5.88
N GLY A 307 -0.03 -8.86 -4.56
CA GLY A 307 0.44 -7.67 -3.86
C GLY A 307 1.77 -7.09 -4.37
N ILE A 308 2.70 -7.93 -4.84
CA ILE A 308 3.96 -7.44 -5.44
C ILE A 308 3.70 -6.67 -6.74
N LEU A 309 2.75 -7.12 -7.56
CA LEU A 309 2.42 -6.45 -8.82
C LEU A 309 1.74 -5.10 -8.55
N ASN A 310 0.86 -5.04 -7.57
CA ASN A 310 0.10 -3.81 -7.28
C ASN A 310 0.95 -2.66 -6.72
N LYS A 311 2.17 -2.97 -6.25
CA LYS A 311 3.14 -1.97 -5.77
C LYS A 311 4.11 -1.52 -6.86
N ARG A 312 4.17 -2.22 -7.99
CA ARG A 312 5.09 -1.84 -9.08
C ARG A 312 4.57 -0.57 -9.75
N GLY A 313 5.45 0.41 -9.91
CA GLY A 313 5.15 1.65 -10.61
C GLY A 313 4.44 2.71 -9.77
N VAL A 314 4.08 2.41 -8.51
CA VAL A 314 3.51 3.41 -7.60
C VAL A 314 4.64 4.28 -7.09
N ASP A 315 4.58 5.57 -7.42
CA ASP A 315 5.58 6.53 -6.97
C ASP A 315 5.43 6.80 -5.46
N ARG A 316 6.57 7.01 -4.79
CA ARG A 316 6.66 7.39 -3.36
C ARG A 316 5.76 6.55 -2.44
N LEU A 317 5.79 5.24 -2.67
CA LEU A 317 5.05 4.24 -1.89
C LEU A 317 5.80 3.84 -0.62
N THR A 318 5.19 4.06 0.53
CA THR A 318 5.57 3.43 1.79
C THR A 318 4.58 2.30 2.07
N SER A 319 5.06 1.06 2.07
CA SER A 319 4.23 -0.11 2.41
C SER A 319 4.56 -0.64 3.79
N GLU A 320 3.55 -0.76 4.65
CA GLU A 320 3.68 -1.36 5.97
C GLU A 320 2.89 -2.65 6.08
N ARG A 321 3.49 -3.64 6.73
CA ARG A 321 2.93 -4.99 6.85
C ARG A 321 2.56 -5.29 8.28
N LEU A 322 1.26 -5.20 8.58
CA LEU A 322 0.73 -5.46 9.90
C LEU A 322 0.57 -6.96 10.14
N VAL A 323 1.13 -7.46 11.24
CA VAL A 323 0.97 -8.86 11.64
C VAL A 323 -0.25 -8.98 12.55
N VAL A 324 -1.34 -9.52 12.01
CA VAL A 324 -2.59 -9.73 12.75
C VAL A 324 -2.87 -11.23 12.90
N ASP A 325 -2.89 -11.69 14.15
CA ASP A 325 -3.15 -13.09 14.51
C ASP A 325 -4.66 -13.37 14.57
N LEU A 326 -5.30 -13.38 13.40
CA LEU A 326 -6.71 -13.73 13.21
C LEU A 326 -6.91 -14.55 11.92
N GLY A 327 -7.94 -15.39 11.89
CA GLY A 327 -8.46 -15.99 10.67
C GLY A 327 -9.22 -14.99 9.79
N LEU A 328 -9.43 -15.33 8.51
CA LEU A 328 -10.15 -14.47 7.56
C LEU A 328 -11.62 -14.23 7.96
N LEU A 329 -12.24 -15.22 8.64
CA LEU A 329 -13.67 -15.24 9.00
C LEU A 329 -13.90 -15.20 10.51
N ASP A 330 -12.90 -14.82 11.31
CA ASP A 330 -12.97 -14.76 12.78
C ASP A 330 -13.68 -13.48 13.24
N PHE A 331 -14.94 -13.34 12.85
CA PHE A 331 -15.80 -12.20 13.16
C PHE A 331 -16.42 -12.25 14.58
N ASP A 332 -16.06 -13.25 15.38
CA ASP A 332 -16.55 -13.53 16.73
C ASP A 332 -15.53 -13.24 17.83
N ILE A 333 -14.52 -12.43 17.54
CA ILE A 333 -13.52 -12.02 18.52
C ILE A 333 -14.14 -11.20 19.66
N GLY A 334 -13.63 -11.41 20.88
CA GLY A 334 -14.01 -10.62 22.04
C GLY A 334 -13.45 -9.19 21.98
N ARG A 335 -14.11 -8.25 22.67
CA ARG A 335 -13.70 -6.83 22.71
C ARG A 335 -12.26 -6.64 23.18
N THR A 336 -11.84 -7.35 24.24
CA THR A 336 -10.48 -7.25 24.78
C THR A 336 -9.42 -7.58 23.73
N ARG A 337 -9.64 -8.64 22.95
CA ARG A 337 -8.71 -9.04 21.88
C ARG A 337 -8.72 -8.03 20.74
N ALA A 338 -9.89 -7.44 20.43
CA ALA A 338 -9.98 -6.39 19.43
C ALA A 338 -9.17 -5.14 19.84
N VAL A 339 -9.27 -4.71 21.10
CA VAL A 339 -8.50 -3.58 21.66
C VAL A 339 -7.00 -3.86 21.55
N GLU A 340 -6.56 -5.04 21.97
CA GLU A 340 -5.15 -5.45 21.90
C GLU A 340 -4.60 -5.39 20.47
N ILE A 341 -5.38 -5.85 19.47
CA ILE A 341 -4.97 -5.81 18.06
C ILE A 341 -4.85 -4.38 17.55
N VAL A 342 -5.84 -3.53 17.83
CA VAL A 342 -5.83 -2.13 17.38
C VAL A 342 -4.65 -1.37 18.02
N GLN A 343 -4.43 -1.52 19.32
CA GLN A 343 -3.31 -0.87 20.02
C GLN A 343 -1.95 -1.37 19.51
N LYS A 344 -1.79 -2.69 19.33
CA LYS A 344 -0.54 -3.25 18.83
C LYS A 344 -0.21 -2.76 17.42
N THR A 345 -1.22 -2.70 16.54
CA THR A 345 -1.03 -2.23 15.16
C THR A 345 -0.78 -0.73 15.09
N GLU A 346 -1.41 0.05 15.96
CA GLU A 346 -1.17 1.48 16.10
C GLU A 346 0.27 1.78 16.55
N THR A 347 0.73 1.19 17.66
CA THR A 347 2.11 1.39 18.15
C THR A 347 3.14 0.98 17.11
N PHE A 348 2.87 -0.08 16.35
CA PHE A 348 3.74 -0.50 15.26
C PHE A 348 3.80 0.56 14.14
N CYS A 349 2.65 1.11 13.73
CA CYS A 349 2.61 2.17 12.72
C CYS A 349 3.26 3.48 13.22
N ASP A 350 3.09 3.84 14.49
CA ASP A 350 3.74 5.02 15.07
C ASP A 350 5.26 4.91 14.99
N GLY A 351 5.82 3.72 15.25
CA GLY A 351 7.27 3.50 15.19
C GLY A 351 7.84 3.34 13.78
N SER A 352 7.11 2.72 12.84
CA SER A 352 7.64 2.42 11.49
C SER A 352 7.13 3.38 10.42
N LEU A 353 5.81 3.56 10.31
CA LEU A 353 5.19 4.30 9.21
C LEU A 353 5.53 5.78 9.30
N ILE A 354 5.37 6.38 10.49
CA ILE A 354 5.63 7.79 10.71
C ILE A 354 7.12 8.13 10.54
N ALA A 355 8.00 7.30 11.11
CA ALA A 355 9.44 7.45 10.95
C ALA A 355 9.85 7.44 9.46
N ARG A 356 9.26 6.56 8.64
CA ARG A 356 9.54 6.48 7.20
C ARG A 356 8.94 7.60 6.37
N MET A 357 7.77 8.12 6.75
CA MET A 357 7.03 9.07 5.94
C MET A 357 7.33 10.53 6.28
N ILE A 358 7.74 10.81 7.51
CA ILE A 358 7.95 12.17 8.00
C ILE A 358 9.39 12.37 8.44
N GLU A 359 9.86 11.57 9.41
CA GLU A 359 11.13 11.84 10.10
C GLU A 359 12.33 11.61 9.18
N LEU A 360 12.34 10.48 8.45
CA LEU A 360 13.43 10.13 7.55
C LEU A 360 13.54 11.11 6.36
N PRO A 361 12.49 11.36 5.55
CA PRO A 361 12.54 12.36 4.48
C PRO A 361 13.02 13.73 4.95
N ARG A 362 12.51 14.19 6.09
CA ARG A 362 12.89 15.47 6.68
C ARG A 362 14.36 15.48 7.09
N SER A 363 14.81 14.45 7.81
CA SER A 363 16.21 14.34 8.20
C SER A 363 17.15 14.28 7.01
N ILE A 364 16.75 13.65 5.91
CA ILE A 364 17.55 13.61 4.68
C ILE A 364 17.63 15.00 4.03
N ASN A 365 16.50 15.69 3.88
CA ASN A 365 16.47 17.03 3.30
C ASN A 365 17.27 18.03 4.13
N ASP A 366 17.06 18.05 5.46
CA ASP A 366 17.80 18.91 6.39
C ASP A 366 19.32 18.66 6.29
N THR A 367 19.74 17.40 6.13
CA THR A 367 21.15 17.05 5.90
C THR A 367 21.62 17.51 4.52
N CYS A 368 20.82 17.37 3.46
CA CYS A 368 21.18 17.87 2.13
C CYS A 368 21.40 19.39 2.16
N ASP A 369 20.52 20.15 2.82
CA ASP A 369 20.68 21.59 2.98
C ASP A 369 21.97 21.95 3.74
N ALA A 370 22.20 21.27 4.88
CA ALA A 370 23.38 21.51 5.71
C ALA A 370 24.70 21.15 4.98
N VAL A 371 24.73 20.04 4.25
CA VAL A 371 25.92 19.61 3.50
C VAL A 371 26.13 20.52 2.29
N SER A 372 25.08 20.91 1.57
CA SER A 372 25.17 21.86 0.46
C SER A 372 25.84 23.16 0.89
N LEU A 373 25.38 23.74 2.01
CA LEU A 373 25.95 24.96 2.57
C LEU A 373 27.42 24.80 2.94
N LYS A 374 27.77 23.74 3.68
CA LYS A 374 29.18 23.48 4.06
C LYS A 374 30.07 23.27 2.83
N CYS A 375 29.61 22.50 1.84
CA CYS A 375 30.35 22.30 0.59
C CYS A 375 30.56 23.62 -0.16
N HIS A 376 29.53 24.47 -0.22
CA HIS A 376 29.64 25.80 -0.81
C HIS A 376 30.71 26.65 -0.12
N GLU A 377 30.70 26.72 1.22
CA GLU A 377 31.70 27.44 2.02
C GLU A 377 33.13 26.91 1.79
N PHE A 378 33.30 25.59 1.69
CA PHE A 378 34.61 24.99 1.40
C PHE A 378 35.13 25.36 0.01
N ILE A 379 34.28 25.32 -1.01
CA ILE A 379 34.64 25.70 -2.38
C ILE A 379 34.97 27.20 -2.43
N GLU A 380 34.18 28.05 -1.78
CA GLU A 380 34.42 29.49 -1.69
C GLU A 380 35.77 29.80 -1.00
N ALA A 381 36.06 29.12 0.12
CA ALA A 381 37.34 29.26 0.81
C ALA A 381 38.54 28.84 -0.05
N ALA A 382 38.39 27.79 -0.87
CA ALA A 382 39.42 27.37 -1.82
C ALA A 382 39.67 28.43 -2.90
N PHE A 383 38.61 29.02 -3.47
CA PHE A 383 38.75 30.13 -4.42
C PHE A 383 39.37 31.38 -3.81
N ALA A 384 39.02 31.71 -2.57
CA ALA A 384 39.63 32.83 -1.84
C ALA A 384 41.13 32.59 -1.60
N ALA A 385 41.52 31.37 -1.23
CA ALA A 385 42.93 30.99 -1.07
C ALA A 385 43.72 31.04 -2.39
N ALA A 386 43.07 30.70 -3.51
CA ALA A 386 43.62 30.81 -4.85
C ALA A 386 43.58 32.24 -5.45
N ALA A 387 43.30 33.26 -4.63
CA ALA A 387 43.20 34.66 -5.04
C ALA A 387 42.20 34.94 -6.17
N SER A 388 41.12 34.16 -6.25
CA SER A 388 40.00 34.32 -7.19
C SER A 388 38.66 34.58 -6.46
N PRO A 389 38.53 35.66 -5.65
CA PRO A 389 37.50 35.76 -4.61
C PRO A 389 36.08 36.16 -5.07
N ASP A 390 35.85 36.53 -6.33
CA ASP A 390 34.59 37.18 -6.77
C ASP A 390 33.72 36.34 -7.72
N ARG A 391 33.73 35.01 -7.61
CA ARG A 391 32.83 34.16 -8.41
C ARG A 391 31.56 33.87 -7.62
N GLN A 392 30.42 34.39 -8.08
CA GLN A 392 29.11 33.89 -7.66
C GLN A 392 28.88 32.56 -8.38
N PHE A 393 28.59 31.51 -7.61
CA PHE A 393 28.32 30.17 -8.13
C PHE A 393 27.24 29.50 -7.30
N THR A 394 26.61 28.48 -7.86
CA THR A 394 25.58 27.69 -7.18
C THR A 394 26.14 26.30 -6.90
N THR A 395 25.98 25.83 -5.67
CA THR A 395 26.29 24.44 -5.29
C THR A 395 24.99 23.69 -5.12
N ARG A 396 24.93 22.47 -5.65
CA ARG A 396 23.76 21.62 -5.57
C ARG A 396 24.13 20.25 -5.06
N ILE A 397 23.26 19.67 -4.24
CA ILE A 397 23.43 18.31 -3.73
C ILE A 397 22.13 17.52 -3.82
N ALA A 398 22.22 16.25 -4.23
CA ALA A 398 21.07 15.36 -4.30
C ALA A 398 21.46 13.92 -3.97
N ILE A 399 20.48 13.11 -3.55
CA ILE A 399 20.67 11.67 -3.35
C ILE A 399 20.04 10.92 -4.51
N ALA A 400 20.87 10.26 -5.31
CA ALA A 400 20.40 9.34 -6.34
C ALA A 400 19.99 7.99 -5.72
N ILE A 401 18.69 7.67 -5.79
CA ILE A 401 18.10 6.44 -5.26
C ILE A 401 17.74 5.49 -6.42
N PRO A 402 18.16 4.22 -6.38
CA PRO A 402 17.77 3.25 -7.40
C PRO A 402 16.27 2.96 -7.34
N ILE A 403 15.62 2.98 -8.51
CA ILE A 403 14.18 2.70 -8.65
C ILE A 403 13.94 1.29 -9.18
N GLY A 404 13.03 0.58 -8.52
CA GLY A 404 12.43 -0.67 -8.98
C GLY A 404 13.28 -1.91 -8.70
N PRO A 405 12.70 -3.12 -8.80
CA PRO A 405 13.30 -4.36 -8.30
C PRO A 405 14.55 -4.84 -9.05
N ARG A 406 14.87 -4.22 -10.20
CA ARG A 406 16.03 -4.58 -11.03
C ARG A 406 17.10 -3.48 -11.02
N ASN A 407 16.91 -2.39 -10.29
CA ASN A 407 17.83 -1.25 -10.21
C ASN A 407 18.42 -0.92 -11.58
N ARG A 408 17.58 -0.54 -12.55
CA ARG A 408 18.03 -0.14 -13.90
C ARG A 408 18.16 1.37 -14.07
N THR A 409 17.49 2.11 -13.20
CA THR A 409 17.44 3.56 -13.20
C THR A 409 17.67 4.05 -11.78
N VAL A 410 18.31 5.20 -11.64
CA VAL A 410 18.39 5.98 -10.41
C VAL A 410 17.60 7.27 -10.60
N ARG A 411 17.00 7.78 -9.54
CA ARG A 411 16.33 9.09 -9.56
C ARG A 411 16.99 9.99 -8.53
N LEU A 412 17.23 11.23 -8.91
CA LEU A 412 17.67 12.27 -7.97
C LEU A 412 16.51 12.56 -7.02
N GLU A 413 16.68 12.23 -5.75
CA GLU A 413 15.72 12.45 -4.67
C GLU A 413 16.41 13.16 -3.52
N PHE A 414 15.63 13.89 -2.72
CA PHE A 414 16.14 14.67 -1.59
C PHE A 414 17.29 15.60 -1.99
N SER A 415 16.92 16.77 -2.52
CA SER A 415 17.85 17.66 -3.20
C SER A 415 17.80 19.07 -2.61
N SER A 416 18.97 19.70 -2.52
CA SER A 416 19.14 21.11 -2.15
C SER A 416 19.83 21.87 -3.28
N GLY A 417 19.36 23.08 -3.59
CA GLY A 417 19.86 23.90 -4.70
C GLY A 417 19.31 23.54 -6.09
N TYR A 418 18.31 22.65 -6.19
CA TYR A 418 17.70 22.21 -7.47
C TYR A 418 16.34 22.87 -7.78
N ALA A 419 15.77 23.68 -6.88
CA ALA A 419 14.36 24.11 -6.92
C ALA A 419 13.91 24.81 -8.23
N ASP A 420 14.82 25.53 -8.90
CA ASP A 420 14.53 26.25 -10.15
C ASP A 420 15.05 25.52 -11.41
N LEU A 421 15.47 24.26 -11.29
CA LEU A 421 16.25 23.55 -12.32
C LEU A 421 15.52 22.33 -12.88
N SER A 422 15.79 22.03 -14.15
CA SER A 422 15.05 21.02 -14.93
C SER A 422 15.44 19.57 -14.64
N ASP A 423 16.50 19.34 -13.87
CA ASP A 423 17.00 18.01 -13.50
C ASP A 423 16.53 17.53 -12.12
N GLU A 424 15.76 18.32 -11.37
CA GLU A 424 15.13 17.83 -10.14
C GLU A 424 14.24 16.61 -10.45
N ARG A 425 14.43 15.53 -9.68
CA ARG A 425 13.66 14.28 -9.81
C ARG A 425 13.76 13.57 -11.17
N ILE A 426 14.78 13.89 -11.96
CA ILE A 426 15.02 13.18 -13.23
C ILE A 426 15.48 11.74 -12.97
N CYS A 427 14.97 10.80 -13.78
CA CYS A 427 15.42 9.41 -13.77
C CYS A 427 16.56 9.23 -14.77
N LEU A 428 17.70 8.72 -14.30
CA LEU A 428 18.90 8.46 -15.09
C LEU A 428 19.17 6.95 -15.20
N PRO A 429 19.61 6.46 -16.37
CA PRO A 429 19.96 5.05 -16.57
C PRO A 429 21.24 4.66 -15.82
N LEU A 430 21.21 3.58 -15.04
CA LEU A 430 22.38 3.12 -14.26
C LEU A 430 23.54 2.65 -15.14
N GLU A 431 23.28 2.06 -16.30
CA GLU A 431 24.35 1.56 -17.16
C GLU A 431 25.04 2.65 -18.00
N ARG A 432 24.46 3.87 -18.03
CA ARG A 432 24.80 4.90 -19.02
C ARG A 432 24.88 6.31 -18.43
N SER A 433 24.97 6.44 -17.11
CA SER A 433 25.13 7.72 -16.43
C SER A 433 26.32 7.67 -15.48
N LEU A 434 26.95 8.82 -15.23
CA LEU A 434 28.10 8.93 -14.32
C LEU A 434 27.74 8.46 -12.91
N ILE A 435 26.55 8.81 -12.44
CA ILE A 435 25.98 8.33 -11.17
C ILE A 435 25.92 6.80 -11.16
N GLY A 436 25.53 6.19 -12.27
CA GLY A 436 25.46 4.75 -12.40
C GLY A 436 26.80 4.05 -12.46
N ASP A 437 27.84 4.71 -12.96
CA ASP A 437 29.21 4.22 -12.89
C ASP A 437 29.73 4.21 -11.45
N ALA A 438 29.55 5.31 -10.71
CA ALA A 438 29.87 5.38 -9.27
C ALA A 438 29.08 4.33 -8.47
N TRP A 439 27.80 4.14 -8.82
CA TRP A 439 26.95 3.12 -8.21
C TRP A 439 27.42 1.69 -8.51
N ARG A 440 27.95 1.40 -9.70
CA ARG A 440 28.42 0.05 -10.05
C ARG A 440 29.82 -0.25 -9.52
N GLN A 441 30.72 0.72 -9.59
CA GLN A 441 32.13 0.56 -9.23
C GLN A 441 32.35 0.68 -7.72
N ASN A 442 31.47 1.39 -7.00
CA ASN A 442 31.67 1.69 -5.57
C ASN A 442 32.88 2.56 -5.30
N GLU A 443 33.17 3.44 -6.23
CA GLU A 443 34.25 4.41 -6.16
C GLU A 443 33.67 5.81 -6.36
N THR A 444 34.26 6.78 -5.67
CA THR A 444 33.91 8.18 -5.85
C THR A 444 34.41 8.64 -7.21
N LEU A 445 33.53 9.27 -7.99
CA LEU A 445 33.85 9.75 -9.33
C LEU A 445 33.70 11.25 -9.40
N TYR A 446 34.76 11.93 -9.86
CA TYR A 446 34.73 13.35 -10.21
C TYR A 446 34.87 13.47 -11.74
N VAL A 447 34.01 14.28 -12.35
CA VAL A 447 34.08 14.57 -13.79
C VAL A 447 33.90 16.06 -14.01
N SER A 448 34.89 16.69 -14.65
CA SER A 448 34.78 18.05 -15.16
C SER A 448 34.22 18.06 -16.58
N LYS A 449 33.49 19.11 -16.95
CA LYS A 449 32.98 19.34 -18.30
C LYS A 449 34.08 19.59 -19.32
N SER A 450 35.26 20.05 -18.88
CA SER A 450 36.44 20.16 -19.74
C SER A 450 36.99 18.79 -20.18
N ASP A 451 36.72 17.72 -19.43
CA ASP A 451 36.96 16.35 -19.87
C ASP A 451 35.82 15.89 -20.79
N GLU A 452 35.84 16.34 -22.04
CA GLU A 452 34.79 16.03 -23.02
C GLU A 452 34.64 14.53 -23.27
N GLU A 453 35.69 13.71 -23.07
CA GLU A 453 35.61 12.27 -23.31
C GLU A 453 34.73 11.59 -22.26
N VAL A 454 34.91 11.94 -20.99
CA VAL A 454 34.14 11.36 -19.88
C VAL A 454 32.80 12.07 -19.73
N TRP A 455 32.74 13.40 -19.91
CA TRP A 455 31.50 14.18 -19.85
C TRP A 455 30.48 13.71 -20.88
N ASN A 456 30.90 13.46 -22.12
CA ASN A 456 30.00 13.00 -23.20
C ASN A 456 29.58 11.53 -23.05
N ARG A 457 30.26 10.73 -22.20
CA ARG A 457 29.81 9.39 -21.81
C ARG A 457 28.62 9.44 -20.84
N SER A 458 28.39 10.56 -20.17
CA SER A 458 27.15 10.83 -19.44
C SER A 458 25.97 10.78 -20.42
N LEU A 459 25.08 9.82 -20.23
CA LEU A 459 23.92 9.56 -21.09
C LEU A 459 24.29 9.16 -22.53
N SER A 460 25.24 8.24 -22.69
CA SER A 460 25.87 7.87 -23.97
C SER A 460 24.94 7.43 -25.11
N ALA A 461 23.67 7.06 -24.86
CA ALA A 461 22.79 6.59 -25.93
C ALA A 461 22.12 7.75 -26.72
N PRO A 462 21.85 7.58 -28.03
CA PRO A 462 21.14 8.59 -28.84
C PRO A 462 19.75 8.94 -28.30
N GLN A 463 19.08 7.96 -27.69
CA GLN A 463 17.75 8.10 -27.09
C GLN A 463 17.73 8.97 -25.82
N ASP A 464 18.88 9.23 -25.20
CA ASP A 464 18.98 10.08 -24.00
C ASP A 464 19.06 11.59 -24.36
N ARG A 465 18.87 11.95 -25.63
CA ARG A 465 18.94 13.34 -26.14
C ARG A 465 18.06 14.32 -25.35
N TRP A 466 16.88 13.89 -24.90
CA TRP A 466 15.98 14.75 -24.12
C TRP A 466 16.46 14.91 -22.67
N LEU A 467 16.97 13.84 -22.05
CA LEU A 467 17.57 13.91 -20.71
C LEU A 467 18.75 14.88 -20.69
N ARG A 468 19.61 14.86 -21.71
CA ARG A 468 20.71 15.83 -21.86
C ARG A 468 20.24 17.30 -21.91
N LYS A 469 19.03 17.58 -22.40
CA LYS A 469 18.45 18.92 -22.42
C LYS A 469 17.84 19.33 -21.07
N LEU A 470 17.49 18.35 -20.23
CA LEU A 470 16.92 18.56 -18.91
C LEU A 470 18.02 18.69 -17.84
N ILE A 471 19.21 18.12 -18.06
CA ILE A 471 20.37 18.39 -17.22
C ILE A 471 20.71 19.88 -17.30
N TRP A 472 20.99 20.47 -16.13
CA TRP A 472 21.34 21.88 -16.02
C TRP A 472 22.45 22.26 -17.01
N ARG A 473 22.15 23.25 -17.87
CA ARG A 473 22.99 23.61 -19.02
C ARG A 473 24.37 24.17 -18.61
N ASP A 474 24.39 24.91 -17.51
CA ASP A 474 25.56 25.65 -17.03
C ASP A 474 26.41 24.83 -16.06
N LEU A 475 25.98 23.60 -15.76
CA LEU A 475 26.74 22.62 -15.00
C LEU A 475 28.17 22.47 -15.56
N SER A 476 29.17 22.56 -14.69
CA SER A 476 30.60 22.57 -15.03
C SER A 476 31.36 21.34 -14.53
N TRP A 477 30.90 20.70 -13.46
CA TRP A 477 31.45 19.43 -12.97
C TRP A 477 30.42 18.68 -12.14
N VAL A 478 30.67 17.39 -11.89
CA VAL A 478 29.88 16.58 -10.96
C VAL A 478 30.79 15.65 -10.16
N LEU A 479 30.54 15.59 -8.85
CA LEU A 479 31.14 14.64 -7.91
C LEU A 479 30.06 13.63 -7.47
N CYS A 480 30.31 12.35 -7.70
CA CYS A 480 29.42 11.25 -7.35
C CYS A 480 30.06 10.42 -6.24
N VAL A 481 29.51 10.48 -5.02
CA VAL A 481 30.00 9.74 -3.85
C VAL A 481 29.05 8.58 -3.54
N PRO A 482 29.44 7.31 -3.77
CA PRO A 482 28.61 6.16 -3.44
C PRO A 482 28.53 5.94 -1.94
N LEU A 483 27.32 5.67 -1.44
CA LEU A 483 27.07 5.32 -0.05
C LEU A 483 26.33 3.98 0.04
N GLU A 484 26.98 3.00 0.66
CA GLU A 484 26.32 1.75 1.04
C GLU A 484 25.55 1.94 2.34
N ILE A 485 24.24 1.69 2.35
CA ILE A 485 23.41 1.77 3.55
C ILE A 485 23.36 0.40 4.23
N ASP A 486 23.11 -0.66 3.46
CA ASP A 486 23.16 -2.05 3.91
C ASP A 486 23.65 -3.01 2.80
N ALA A 487 23.55 -4.33 3.01
CA ALA A 487 24.00 -5.35 2.07
C ALA A 487 23.22 -5.40 0.73
N ARG A 488 22.13 -4.64 0.59
CA ARG A 488 21.24 -4.62 -0.58
C ARG A 488 20.90 -3.21 -1.07
N THR A 489 21.07 -2.21 -0.22
CA THR A 489 20.71 -0.81 -0.47
C THR A 489 21.97 0.02 -0.64
N LYS A 490 22.13 0.57 -1.84
CA LYS A 490 23.20 1.49 -2.21
C LYS A 490 22.61 2.73 -2.87
N VAL A 491 23.06 3.90 -2.44
CA VAL A 491 22.71 5.20 -3.01
C VAL A 491 23.97 5.92 -3.48
N VAL A 492 23.81 7.00 -4.25
CA VAL A 492 24.92 7.88 -4.63
C VAL A 492 24.52 9.30 -4.27
N VAL A 493 25.36 10.00 -3.53
CA VAL A 493 25.20 11.44 -3.29
C VAL A 493 25.92 12.18 -4.40
N THR A 494 25.24 13.08 -5.09
CA THR A 494 25.82 13.92 -6.13
C THR A 494 26.01 15.33 -5.60
N LEU A 495 27.21 15.89 -5.75
CA LEU A 495 27.53 17.29 -5.50
C LEU A 495 27.96 17.91 -6.82
N ASP A 496 27.42 19.07 -7.18
CA ASP A 496 27.76 19.71 -8.44
C ASP A 496 27.59 21.24 -8.43
N SER A 497 28.19 21.91 -9.43
CA SER A 497 28.22 23.37 -9.53
C SER A 497 28.41 23.89 -10.97
N ASP A 498 28.12 25.18 -11.17
CA ASP A 498 28.31 25.94 -12.41
C ASP A 498 29.72 26.54 -12.55
N VAL A 499 30.53 26.55 -11.49
CA VAL A 499 31.92 27.02 -11.56
C VAL A 499 32.90 25.86 -11.70
N GLU A 500 33.84 25.96 -12.64
CA GLU A 500 34.90 24.96 -12.80
C GLU A 500 35.95 25.08 -11.68
N LEU A 501 36.39 23.94 -11.14
CA LEU A 501 37.42 23.83 -10.10
C LEU A 501 38.83 23.86 -10.74
N ASP A 502 39.16 24.96 -11.42
CA ASP A 502 40.44 25.17 -12.10
C ASP A 502 41.55 25.51 -11.09
N PHE A 503 41.99 24.50 -10.35
CA PHE A 503 43.08 24.60 -9.36
C PHE A 503 44.26 23.71 -9.78
N ASP A 504 45.40 23.90 -9.13
CA ASP A 504 46.52 22.95 -9.23
C ASP A 504 46.06 21.54 -8.78
N GLN A 505 46.58 20.50 -9.44
CA GLN A 505 46.13 19.11 -9.23
C GLN A 505 46.12 18.69 -7.76
N ASP A 506 47.16 19.05 -6.99
CA ASP A 506 47.27 18.69 -5.58
C ASP A 506 46.18 19.38 -4.73
N VAL A 507 45.90 20.66 -4.99
CA VAL A 507 44.88 21.45 -4.28
C VAL A 507 43.48 20.96 -4.64
N GLN A 508 43.25 20.66 -5.93
CA GLN A 508 41.98 20.11 -6.38
C GLN A 508 41.71 18.75 -5.73
N GLN A 509 42.71 17.87 -5.67
CA GLN A 509 42.56 16.56 -5.04
C GLN A 509 42.29 16.68 -3.53
N GLU A 510 43.01 17.56 -2.82
CA GLU A 510 42.77 17.81 -1.39
C GLU A 510 41.34 18.33 -1.12
N LEU A 511 40.85 19.23 -1.98
CA LEU A 511 39.47 19.72 -1.92
C LEU A 511 38.46 18.59 -2.15
N LEU A 512 38.65 17.76 -3.19
CA LEU A 512 37.76 16.64 -3.50
C LEU A 512 37.72 15.61 -2.37
N ASP A 513 38.88 15.25 -1.81
CA ASP A 513 38.98 14.34 -0.66
C ASP A 513 38.24 14.90 0.56
N THR A 514 38.35 16.21 0.79
CA THR A 514 37.64 16.91 1.89
C THR A 514 36.13 16.89 1.69
N LEU A 515 35.65 17.16 0.47
CA LEU A 515 34.23 17.13 0.11
C LEU A 515 33.67 15.71 0.24
N GLU A 516 34.38 14.69 -0.25
CA GLU A 516 34.01 13.29 -0.09
C GLU A 516 33.90 12.91 1.39
N ALA A 517 34.92 13.22 2.20
CA ALA A 517 34.94 12.91 3.62
C ALA A 517 33.78 13.57 4.37
N LEU A 518 33.44 14.82 4.02
CA LEU A 518 32.30 15.53 4.58
C LEU A 518 30.99 14.82 4.24
N ILE A 519 30.76 14.51 2.95
CA ILE A 519 29.54 13.82 2.49
C ILE A 519 29.39 12.47 3.19
N LEU A 520 30.45 11.65 3.20
CA LEU A 520 30.42 10.33 3.85
C LEU A 520 30.14 10.44 5.35
N LYS A 521 30.71 11.43 6.04
CA LYS A 521 30.49 11.64 7.46
C LYS A 521 29.06 12.08 7.78
N GLU A 522 28.54 13.05 7.04
CA GLU A 522 27.23 13.64 7.33
C GLU A 522 26.08 12.70 6.94
N PHE A 523 26.25 11.86 5.91
CA PHE A 523 25.22 10.88 5.51
C PHE A 523 25.35 9.50 6.19
N GLN A 524 26.33 9.28 7.06
CA GLN A 524 26.51 8.01 7.79
C GLN A 524 25.29 7.61 8.65
N PHE A 525 24.50 8.58 9.11
CA PHE A 525 23.30 8.32 9.92
C PHE A 525 22.28 7.43 9.19
N LEU A 526 22.25 7.45 7.85
CA LEU A 526 21.35 6.60 7.05
C LEU A 526 21.54 5.12 7.37
N ARG A 527 22.79 4.69 7.63
CA ARG A 527 23.10 3.30 8.03
C ARG A 527 22.47 2.95 9.37
N THR A 528 22.47 3.89 10.31
CA THR A 528 21.90 3.72 11.65
C THR A 528 20.38 3.69 11.58
N VAL A 529 19.77 4.64 10.85
CA VAL A 529 18.31 4.73 10.72
C VAL A 529 17.73 3.50 10.03
N GLU A 530 18.32 3.02 8.92
CA GLU A 530 17.83 1.80 8.27
C GLU A 530 17.95 0.59 9.19
N ARG A 531 19.06 0.45 9.93
CA ARG A 531 19.24 -0.63 10.91
C ARG A 531 18.20 -0.57 12.04
N GLU A 532 17.89 0.60 12.58
CA GLU A 532 16.87 0.77 13.62
C GLU A 532 15.47 0.44 13.09
N LEU A 533 15.13 0.94 11.90
CA LEU A 533 13.87 0.63 11.22
C LEU A 533 13.73 -0.85 10.85
N LEU A 534 14.84 -1.55 10.59
CA LEU A 534 14.85 -3.00 10.33
C LEU A 534 14.79 -3.83 11.62
N ASN A 535 15.37 -3.32 12.72
CA ASN A 535 15.38 -3.98 14.02
C ASN A 535 14.06 -3.82 14.79
N GLY A 536 13.22 -2.84 14.45
CA GLY A 536 11.85 -2.68 14.96
C GLY A 536 10.83 -3.72 14.45
N ARG A 537 11.30 -4.88 13.97
CA ARG A 537 10.50 -5.96 13.36
C ARG A 537 9.94 -6.97 14.36
#